data_AF-A0A699ZFJ4-F1
#
_entry.id   AF-A0A699ZFJ4-F1
#
_cell.length_a   1.000
_cell.length_b   1.000
_cell.length_c   1.000
_cell.angle_alpha   90.00
_cell.angle_beta   90.00
_cell.angle_gamma   90.00
#
_symmetry.space_group_name_H-M   'P 1'
#
loop_
_entity.id
_entity.type
_entity.pdbx_description
1 polymer ?
#
loop_
_entity_poly.entity_id
_entity_poly.type
_entity_poly.pdbx_seq_one_letter_code
_entity_poly.pdbx_strand_id
1 'polypeptide(L)'
;MSPLHLALIFGVSVVGFALATDSGWQEGRGTWFDVQNGDLTTANCHLRWDQIRTGKNVGAFSDTHSMFRGSCGMCVEIRCQNAVFKDGYGQNLDRSKACKDPNRSVYITIADACPCNYPNNQHS
;
A
#
# COMPACT_ATOMS: atom_id res chain seq x y z
N MET A 1 13.40 73.87 10.06
CA MET A 1 12.05 73.28 10.12
C MET A 1 11.93 72.31 8.95
N SER A 2 12.13 71.02 9.20
CA SER A 2 12.19 69.97 8.17
C SER A 2 11.04 68.99 8.39
N PRO A 3 10.23 68.64 7.37
CA PRO A 3 9.18 67.64 7.54
C PRO A 3 9.70 66.23 7.23
N LEU A 4 9.71 65.40 8.27
CA LEU A 4 9.98 63.97 8.27
C LEU A 4 8.87 63.24 7.48
N HIS A 5 9.20 62.63 6.34
CA HIS A 5 8.26 61.82 5.56
C HIS A 5 8.26 60.38 6.08
N LEU A 6 7.14 59.97 6.68
CA LEU A 6 6.89 58.61 7.15
C LEU A 6 6.39 57.76 5.97
N ALA A 7 7.25 56.92 5.39
CA ALA A 7 6.88 56.00 4.33
C ALA A 7 6.28 54.71 4.91
N LEU A 8 5.02 54.44 4.58
CA LEU A 8 4.26 53.26 5.01
C LEU A 8 4.54 52.11 4.04
N ILE A 9 5.28 51.08 4.48
CA ILE A 9 5.60 49.90 3.67
C ILE A 9 4.38 48.96 3.69
N PHE A 10 3.70 48.83 2.55
CA PHE A 10 2.68 47.81 2.30
C PHE A 10 3.35 46.44 2.15
N GLY A 11 3.23 45.59 3.17
CA GLY A 11 3.68 44.20 3.11
C GLY A 11 2.67 43.31 2.38
N VAL A 12 3.02 42.88 1.17
CA VAL A 12 2.27 41.84 0.43
C VAL A 12 2.56 40.50 1.08
N SER A 13 1.58 39.94 1.80
CA SER A 13 1.64 38.57 2.30
C SER A 13 1.40 37.60 1.15
N VAL A 14 2.46 36.91 0.71
CA VAL A 14 2.34 35.77 -0.21
C VAL A 14 1.80 34.60 0.61
N VAL A 15 0.52 34.29 0.45
CA VAL A 15 -0.10 33.08 0.99
C VAL A 15 0.41 31.91 0.15
N GLY A 16 1.42 31.21 0.66
CA GLY A 16 1.89 29.96 0.08
C GLY A 16 0.83 28.87 0.23
N PHE A 17 0.28 28.39 -0.89
CA PHE A 17 -0.50 27.16 -0.91
C PHE A 17 0.46 25.98 -0.72
N ALA A 18 0.44 25.37 0.46
CA ALA A 18 1.08 24.08 0.67
C ALA A 18 0.26 23.01 -0.07
N LEU A 19 0.85 22.42 -1.11
CA LEU A 19 0.35 21.17 -1.69
C LEU A 19 0.47 20.09 -0.62
N ALA A 20 -0.66 19.58 -0.13
CA ALA A 20 -0.67 18.40 0.74
C ALA A 20 -0.05 17.24 -0.03
N THR A 21 1.17 16.85 0.35
CA THR A 21 1.75 15.57 -0.07
C THR A 21 0.97 14.47 0.66
N ASP A 22 0.64 13.40 -0.07
CA ASP A 22 -0.06 12.22 0.44
C ASP A 22 0.86 11.42 1.38
N SER A 23 1.19 12.02 2.55
CA SER A 23 2.43 11.80 3.29
C SER A 23 2.51 10.55 4.18
N GLY A 24 1.57 9.60 4.01
CA GLY A 24 1.47 8.40 4.86
C GLY A 24 1.39 7.05 4.14
N TRP A 25 1.17 7.03 2.82
CA TRP A 25 1.11 5.77 2.07
C TRP A 25 2.50 5.23 1.75
N GLN A 26 2.67 3.92 1.82
CA GLN A 26 3.87 3.23 1.37
C GLN A 26 3.58 2.52 0.05
N GLU A 27 4.41 2.78 -0.97
CA GLU A 27 4.28 2.09 -2.25
C GLU A 27 4.62 0.61 -2.07
N GLY A 28 3.84 -0.25 -2.71
CA GLY A 28 4.01 -1.69 -2.68
C GLY A 28 3.55 -2.31 -3.99
N ARG A 29 3.96 -3.57 -4.20
CA ARG A 29 3.51 -4.37 -5.34
C ARG A 29 2.57 -5.45 -4.82
N GLY A 30 1.44 -5.59 -5.48
CA GLY A 30 0.44 -6.62 -5.17
C GLY A 30 0.20 -7.54 -6.35
N THR A 31 0.02 -8.81 -6.06
CA THR A 31 -0.59 -9.81 -6.93
C THR A 31 -1.79 -10.42 -6.19
N TRP A 32 -2.49 -11.34 -6.84
CA TRP A 32 -3.56 -12.12 -6.21
C TRP A 32 -3.12 -13.59 -6.13
N PHE A 33 -3.73 -14.32 -5.20
CA PHE A 33 -3.55 -15.75 -5.03
C PHE A 33 -4.89 -16.37 -4.66
N ASP A 34 -5.00 -17.68 -4.88
CA ASP A 34 -6.13 -18.46 -4.41
C ASP A 34 -5.77 -19.12 -3.08
N VAL A 35 -6.71 -19.08 -2.14
CA VAL A 35 -6.62 -19.91 -0.94
C VAL A 35 -7.03 -21.33 -1.33
N GLN A 36 -6.15 -22.31 -1.08
CA GLN A 36 -6.38 -23.70 -1.47
C GLN A 36 -7.73 -24.21 -0.92
N ASN A 37 -8.62 -24.61 -1.83
CA ASN A 37 -10.00 -25.04 -1.51
C ASN A 37 -10.83 -24.05 -0.66
N GLY A 38 -10.42 -22.78 -0.60
CA GLY A 38 -11.04 -21.78 0.28
C GLY A 38 -10.84 -22.05 1.77
N ASP A 39 -9.87 -22.88 2.17
CA ASP A 39 -9.56 -23.16 3.56
C ASP A 39 -8.39 -22.30 4.05
N LEU A 40 -8.68 -21.30 4.90
CA LEU A 40 -7.63 -20.45 5.47
C LEU A 40 -6.76 -21.16 6.51
N THR A 41 -7.18 -22.33 7.01
CA THR A 41 -6.40 -23.05 8.01
C THR A 41 -5.15 -23.69 7.41
N THR A 42 -5.09 -23.84 6.08
CA THR A 42 -3.91 -24.31 5.35
C THR A 42 -2.93 -23.19 5.01
N ALA A 43 -3.32 -21.92 5.19
CA ALA A 43 -2.42 -20.78 5.02
C ALA A 43 -1.44 -20.67 6.19
N ASN A 44 -0.34 -19.93 6.03
CA ASN A 44 0.74 -19.88 7.02
C ASN A 44 0.34 -19.34 8.39
N CYS A 45 -0.71 -18.51 8.48
CA CYS A 45 -1.20 -18.01 9.77
C CYS A 45 -2.21 -18.94 10.45
N HIS A 46 -2.65 -20.01 9.78
CA HIS A 46 -3.63 -20.98 10.29
C HIS A 46 -4.91 -20.35 10.84
N LEU A 47 -5.36 -19.27 10.19
CA LEU A 47 -6.58 -18.57 10.58
C LEU A 47 -7.82 -19.29 10.05
N ARG A 48 -8.96 -19.00 10.65
CA ARG A 48 -10.28 -19.40 10.16
C ARG A 48 -11.06 -18.20 9.67
N TRP A 49 -12.03 -18.41 8.80
CA TRP A 49 -12.89 -17.34 8.27
C TRP A 49 -13.65 -16.56 9.33
N ASP A 50 -13.99 -17.16 10.47
CA ASP A 50 -14.64 -16.48 11.60
C ASP A 50 -13.70 -15.54 12.38
N GLN A 51 -12.39 -15.62 12.14
CA GLN A 51 -11.38 -14.74 12.75
C GLN A 51 -11.04 -13.54 11.85
N ILE A 52 -11.52 -13.52 10.60
CA ILE A 52 -11.25 -12.45 9.64
C ILE A 52 -12.21 -11.28 9.86
N ARG A 53 -11.66 -10.08 10.07
CA ARG A 53 -12.44 -8.86 10.36
C ARG A 53 -12.77 -8.03 9.14
N THR A 54 -12.13 -8.31 8.01
CA THR A 54 -12.23 -7.55 6.74
C THR A 54 -13.12 -8.24 5.71
N GLY A 55 -13.99 -9.17 6.16
CA GLY A 55 -14.85 -9.96 5.29
C GLY A 55 -14.05 -11.04 4.55
N LYS A 56 -14.16 -11.06 3.21
CA LYS A 56 -13.44 -12.03 2.36
C LYS A 56 -12.09 -11.51 1.83
N ASN A 57 -11.65 -10.36 2.33
CA ASN A 57 -10.44 -9.71 1.86
C ASN A 57 -9.24 -10.18 2.69
N VAL A 58 -8.46 -11.11 2.16
CA VAL A 58 -7.24 -11.59 2.80
C VAL A 58 -6.02 -11.30 1.94
N GLY A 59 -4.87 -11.18 2.60
CA GLY A 59 -3.60 -10.92 1.94
C GLY A 59 -2.47 -11.77 2.49
N ALA A 60 -1.39 -11.82 1.72
CA ALA A 60 -0.13 -12.43 2.10
C ALA A 60 0.96 -11.36 2.06
N PHE A 61 1.74 -11.22 3.14
CA PHE A 61 2.94 -10.38 3.07
C PHE A 61 4.13 -11.16 2.56
N SER A 62 5.01 -10.46 1.84
CA SER A 62 6.33 -11.00 1.56
C SER A 62 7.08 -11.24 2.87
N ASP A 63 7.80 -12.36 2.97
CA ASP A 63 8.70 -12.67 4.09
C ASP A 63 9.83 -11.65 4.27
N THR A 64 10.11 -10.82 3.26
CA THR A 64 11.07 -9.71 3.32
C THR A 64 10.43 -8.35 3.64
N HIS A 65 9.10 -8.28 3.74
CA HIS A 65 8.41 -7.04 4.03
C HIS A 65 8.70 -6.59 5.47
N SER A 66 8.89 -5.28 5.70
CA SER A 66 9.23 -4.72 7.01
C SER A 66 8.18 -5.05 8.09
N MET A 67 6.92 -5.11 7.68
CA MET A 67 5.78 -5.47 8.55
C MET A 67 5.52 -6.99 8.65
N PHE A 68 6.32 -7.86 8.02
CA PHE A 68 6.03 -9.30 7.98
C PHE A 68 5.98 -9.96 9.36
N ARG A 69 6.95 -9.64 10.22
CA ARG A 69 7.08 -10.26 11.54
C ARG A 69 5.90 -9.87 12.43
N GLY A 70 5.12 -10.86 12.84
CA GLY A 70 3.92 -10.65 13.68
C GLY A 70 2.70 -10.13 12.91
N SER A 71 2.69 -10.27 11.58
CA SER A 71 1.59 -9.77 10.73
C SER A 71 0.33 -10.63 10.76
N CYS A 72 0.36 -11.88 11.21
CA CYS A 72 -0.82 -12.74 11.22
C CYS A 72 -2.01 -12.10 11.96
N GLY A 73 -3.13 -11.93 11.25
CA GLY A 73 -4.35 -11.28 11.75
C GLY A 73 -4.31 -9.74 11.70
N MET A 74 -3.20 -9.13 11.31
CA MET A 74 -3.09 -7.68 11.11
C MET A 74 -4.04 -7.24 9.99
N CYS A 75 -4.73 -6.11 10.21
CA CYS A 75 -5.53 -5.47 9.17
C CYS A 75 -4.71 -4.33 8.56
N VAL A 76 -4.60 -4.30 7.23
CA VAL A 76 -3.90 -3.24 6.50
C VAL A 76 -4.81 -2.64 5.44
N GLU A 77 -4.68 -1.33 5.24
CA GLU A 77 -5.39 -0.61 4.20
C GLU A 77 -4.54 -0.59 2.93
N ILE A 78 -5.14 -0.93 1.80
CA ILE A 78 -4.47 -0.88 0.49
C ILE A 78 -5.30 -0.05 -0.48
N ARG A 79 -4.63 0.73 -1.31
CA ARG A 79 -5.23 1.51 -2.40
C ARG A 79 -4.50 1.19 -3.70
N CYS A 80 -5.25 1.04 -4.79
CA CYS A 80 -4.65 0.84 -6.09
C CYS A 80 -4.04 2.15 -6.61
N GLN A 81 -2.79 2.10 -7.08
CA GLN A 81 -2.10 3.21 -7.72
C GLN A 81 -1.79 2.85 -9.17
N ASN A 82 -2.27 3.67 -10.11
CA ASN A 82 -1.89 3.56 -11.52
C ASN A 82 -0.43 4.00 -11.67
N ALA A 83 0.39 3.18 -12.31
CA ALA A 83 1.81 3.46 -12.45
C ALA A 83 2.41 2.79 -13.70
N VAL A 84 3.52 3.33 -14.19
CA VAL A 84 4.44 2.62 -15.07
C VAL A 84 5.66 2.28 -14.24
N PHE A 85 6.06 1.01 -14.22
CA PHE A 85 7.18 0.56 -13.40
C PHE A 85 8.03 -0.48 -14.11
N LYS A 86 9.26 -0.66 -13.65
CA LYS A 86 10.12 -1.77 -14.10
C LYS A 86 9.84 -3.04 -13.30
N ASP A 87 9.80 -4.19 -13.97
CA ASP A 87 9.74 -5.49 -13.30
C ASP A 87 11.13 -5.97 -12.86
N GLY A 88 11.20 -7.19 -12.30
CA GLY A 88 12.46 -7.83 -11.88
C GLY A 88 13.40 -8.20 -13.03
N TYR A 89 12.94 -8.15 -14.29
CA TYR A 89 13.71 -8.43 -15.49
C TYR A 89 14.13 -7.15 -16.25
N GLY A 90 13.76 -5.98 -15.73
CA GLY A 90 14.09 -4.67 -16.29
C GLY A 90 13.11 -4.16 -17.36
N GLN A 91 12.02 -4.88 -17.63
CA GLN A 91 11.00 -4.46 -18.59
C GLN A 91 10.05 -3.42 -17.97
N ASN A 92 9.64 -2.43 -18.76
CA ASN A 92 8.61 -1.48 -18.33
C ASN A 92 7.23 -2.12 -18.48
N LEU A 93 6.48 -2.19 -17.39
CA LEU A 93 5.08 -2.59 -17.36
C LEU A 93 4.21 -1.36 -17.20
N ASP A 94 3.37 -1.09 -18.20
CA ASP A 94 2.38 -0.02 -18.15
C ASP A 94 1.12 -0.49 -17.43
N ARG A 95 0.88 0.06 -16.25
CA ARG A 95 -0.32 -0.12 -15.42
C ARG A 95 -1.01 1.22 -15.14
N SER A 96 -0.88 2.18 -16.07
CA SER A 96 -1.47 3.53 -15.95
C SER A 96 -3.01 3.54 -15.91
N LYS A 97 -3.67 2.42 -16.26
CA LYS A 97 -5.14 2.25 -16.23
C LYS A 97 -5.57 0.94 -15.55
N ALA A 98 -4.74 0.39 -14.67
CA ALA A 98 -5.03 -0.88 -14.00
C ALA A 98 -6.06 -0.74 -12.87
N CYS A 99 -6.13 0.42 -12.23
CA CYS A 99 -7.06 0.67 -11.13
C CYS A 99 -8.47 0.94 -11.64
N LYS A 100 -9.44 0.16 -11.17
CA LYS A 100 -10.86 0.42 -11.43
C LYS A 100 -11.29 1.78 -10.87
N ASP A 101 -10.85 2.10 -9.65
CA ASP A 101 -11.05 3.40 -9.01
C ASP A 101 -9.82 3.71 -8.15
N PRO A 102 -8.96 4.68 -8.54
CA PRO A 102 -7.73 4.99 -7.83
C PRO A 102 -7.97 5.72 -6.49
N ASN A 103 -9.19 6.19 -6.22
CA ASN A 103 -9.52 6.93 -5.00
C ASN A 103 -10.15 6.03 -3.91
N ARG A 104 -10.33 4.73 -4.19
CA ARG A 104 -10.89 3.77 -3.22
C ARG A 104 -9.82 2.84 -2.69
N SER A 105 -9.87 2.62 -1.38
CA SER A 105 -9.08 1.63 -0.67
C SER A 105 -9.94 0.46 -0.19
N VAL A 106 -9.28 -0.64 0.16
CA VAL A 106 -9.88 -1.78 0.85
C VAL A 106 -9.00 -2.17 2.03
N TYR A 107 -9.63 -2.66 3.10
CA TYR A 107 -8.92 -3.31 4.19
C TYR A 107 -8.79 -4.81 3.89
N ILE A 108 -7.61 -5.35 4.14
CA ILE A 108 -7.33 -6.79 4.06
C ILE A 108 -6.81 -7.28 5.41
N THR A 109 -7.08 -8.54 5.74
CA THR A 109 -6.43 -9.22 6.87
C THR A 109 -5.28 -10.07 6.36
N ILE A 110 -4.09 -9.91 6.93
CA ILE A 110 -2.93 -10.75 6.60
C ILE A 110 -3.15 -12.14 7.19
N ALA A 111 -3.28 -13.14 6.32
CA ALA A 111 -3.58 -14.52 6.69
C ALA A 111 -2.53 -15.51 6.17
N ASP A 112 -1.58 -15.06 5.36
CA ASP A 112 -0.58 -15.92 4.75
C ASP A 112 0.76 -15.21 4.52
N ALA A 113 1.75 -15.95 4.04
CA ALA A 113 3.06 -15.45 3.63
C ALA A 113 3.31 -15.71 2.14
N CYS A 114 3.96 -14.76 1.47
CA CYS A 114 4.45 -14.89 0.09
C CYS A 114 5.98 -14.96 0.13
N PRO A 115 6.58 -16.16 0.21
CA PRO A 115 8.03 -16.26 0.36
C PRO A 115 8.74 -15.76 -0.90
N CYS A 116 9.77 -14.92 -0.74
CA CYS A 116 10.62 -14.50 -1.85
C CYS A 116 11.50 -15.63 -2.37
N ASN A 117 11.85 -16.58 -1.48
CA ASN A 117 12.60 -17.78 -1.83
C ASN A 117 11.71 -19.00 -1.66
N TYR A 118 11.52 -19.66 -2.78
CA TYR A 118 10.54 -20.70 -2.96
C TYR A 118 11.33 -22.01 -3.08
N PRO A 119 11.12 -23.02 -2.21
CA PRO A 119 11.83 -24.29 -2.30
C PRO A 119 11.40 -25.07 -3.55
N ASN A 120 12.34 -25.73 -4.22
CA ASN A 120 12.14 -26.38 -5.54
C ASN A 120 10.96 -27.37 -5.65
N ASN A 121 10.32 -27.77 -4.55
CA ASN A 121 9.22 -28.73 -4.46
C ASN A 121 7.86 -28.12 -4.10
N GLN A 122 7.69 -26.80 -4.16
CA GLN A 122 6.44 -26.09 -3.81
C GLN A 122 5.22 -26.35 -4.73
N HIS A 123 5.38 -27.18 -5.76
CA HIS A 123 4.30 -27.66 -6.63
C HIS A 123 4.15 -29.20 -6.60
N SER A 124 4.80 -29.88 -5.66
CA SER A 124 4.80 -31.34 -5.53
C SER A 124 3.64 -31.86 -4.69
#